data_AF-A0AAV9RRA5-F1
#
_entry.id   AF-A0AAV9RRA5-F1
#
_cell.length_a   1.000
_cell.length_b   1.000
_cell.length_c   1.000
_cell.angle_alpha   90.00
_cell.angle_beta   90.00
_cell.angle_gamma   90.00
#
_symmetry.space_group_name_H-M   'P 1'
#
loop_
_entity.id
_entity.type
_entity.pdbx_description
1 polymer ?
#
loop_
_entity_poly.entity_id
_entity_poly.type
_entity_poly.pdbx_seq_one_letter_code
_entity_poly.pdbx_strand_id
1 'polypeptide(L)'
;MMFAFNGIIFLAGIAILGVGIWVKVDSGSIFSFLGKIENVPPELSQVLNVGYLLIAIGGLLVIIGFLGCCGAIRESRCMLLLFFMIVLLVFIAEVAGAVVILAFRPLADELFAKVAQQQFRENQKRLWEK
;
A
#
# COMPACT_ATOMS: atom_id res chain seq x y z
N MET A 1 11.12 -21.01 -15.71
CA MET A 1 11.40 -19.71 -15.06
C MET A 1 10.12 -18.99 -14.61
N MET A 2 9.13 -18.76 -15.48
CA MET A 2 7.87 -18.08 -15.13
C MET A 2 7.13 -18.69 -13.91
N PHE A 3 7.09 -20.01 -13.80
CA PHE A 3 6.46 -20.70 -12.65
C PHE A 3 7.13 -20.38 -11.31
N ALA A 4 8.47 -20.38 -11.26
CA ALA A 4 9.21 -20.11 -10.04
C ALA A 4 9.05 -18.65 -9.58
N PHE A 5 9.13 -17.69 -10.50
CA PHE A 5 8.90 -16.27 -10.19
C PHE A 5 7.47 -16.01 -9.69
N ASN A 6 6.45 -16.56 -10.37
CA ASN A 6 5.06 -16.40 -9.92
C ASN A 6 4.79 -17.10 -8.57
N GLY A 7 5.43 -18.25 -8.31
CA GLY A 7 5.37 -18.92 -7.02
C GLY A 7 6.00 -18.12 -5.88
N ILE A 8 7.13 -17.44 -6.13
CA ILE A 8 7.76 -16.55 -5.14
C ILE A 8 6.87 -15.34 -4.85
N ILE A 9 6.28 -14.73 -5.88
CA ILE A 9 5.34 -13.60 -5.72
C ILE A 9 4.11 -14.03 -4.90
N PHE A 10 3.59 -15.22 -5.14
CA PHE A 10 2.47 -15.77 -4.38
C PHE A 10 2.82 -15.96 -2.88
N LEU A 11 3.97 -16.57 -2.58
CA LEU A 11 4.45 -16.76 -1.21
C LEU A 11 4.72 -15.43 -0.51
N ALA A 12 5.34 -14.46 -1.21
CA ALA A 12 5.55 -13.12 -0.70
C ALA A 12 4.22 -12.40 -0.42
N GLY A 13 3.24 -12.55 -1.31
CA GLY A 13 1.88 -12.04 -1.14
C GLY A 13 1.23 -12.58 0.13
N ILE A 14 1.29 -13.90 0.37
CA ILE A 14 0.76 -14.52 1.60
C ILE A 14 1.46 -13.94 2.84
N ALA A 15 2.79 -13.82 2.80
CA ALA A 15 3.55 -13.27 3.93
C ALA A 15 3.14 -11.82 4.23
N ILE A 16 3.05 -10.96 3.21
CA ILE A 16 2.65 -9.55 3.35
C ILE A 16 1.20 -9.45 3.86
N LEU A 17 0.29 -10.28 3.36
CA LEU A 17 -1.10 -10.31 3.78
C LEU A 17 -1.22 -10.76 5.25
N GLY A 18 -0.43 -11.76 5.65
CA GLY A 18 -0.33 -12.21 7.04
C GLY A 18 0.19 -11.11 7.97
N VAL A 19 1.24 -10.39 7.56
CA VAL A 19 1.77 -9.23 8.31
C VAL A 19 0.72 -8.10 8.38
N GLY A 20 0.00 -7.83 7.29
CA GLY A 20 -1.06 -6.84 7.25
C GLY A 20 -2.21 -7.15 8.21
N ILE A 21 -2.64 -8.41 8.27
CA ILE A 21 -3.64 -8.88 9.25
C ILE A 21 -3.08 -8.78 10.66
N TRP A 22 -1.84 -9.21 10.89
CA TRP A 22 -1.19 -9.12 12.21
C TRP A 22 -1.16 -7.69 12.74
N VAL A 23 -0.71 -6.74 11.90
CA VAL A 23 -0.69 -5.30 12.20
C VAL A 23 -2.11 -4.78 12.45
N LYS A 24 -3.11 -5.29 11.73
CA LYS A 24 -4.50 -4.89 11.96
C LYS A 24 -5.07 -5.43 13.27
N VAL A 25 -4.75 -6.66 13.64
CA VAL A 25 -5.21 -7.28 14.89
C VAL A 25 -4.53 -6.63 16.10
N ASP A 26 -3.23 -6.32 15.99
CA ASP A 26 -2.45 -5.64 17.05
C ASP A 26 -2.41 -4.11 16.89
N SER A 27 -3.52 -3.51 16.43
CA SER A 27 -3.62 -2.07 16.15
C SER A 27 -3.26 -1.18 17.35
N GLY A 28 -3.42 -1.68 18.59
CA GLY A 28 -3.17 -0.93 19.83
C GLY A 28 -1.69 -0.67 20.14
N SER A 29 -0.80 -1.64 19.86
CA SER A 29 0.63 -1.50 20.13
C SER A 29 1.35 -0.75 19.01
N ILE A 30 0.98 -1.02 17.75
CA ILE A 30 1.57 -0.42 16.55
C ILE A 30 1.34 1.11 16.49
N PHE A 31 0.15 1.60 16.86
CA PHE A 31 -0.14 3.05 16.90
C PHE A 31 0.78 3.82 17.87
N SER A 32 1.18 3.19 18.98
CA SER A 32 2.08 3.80 19.97
C SER A 32 3.54 3.91 19.49
N PHE A 33 3.97 2.98 18.63
CA PHE A 33 5.29 2.98 18.02
C PHE A 33 5.34 3.88 16.77
N LEU A 34 4.30 3.88 15.91
CA LEU A 34 4.22 4.81 14.78
C LEU A 34 4.07 6.26 15.24
N GLY A 35 3.35 6.53 16.33
CA GLY A 35 3.25 7.86 16.93
C GLY A 35 4.60 8.45 17.40
N LYS A 36 5.66 7.64 17.52
CA LYS A 36 7.03 8.10 17.80
C LYS A 36 7.85 8.41 16.54
N ILE A 37 7.41 7.98 15.35
CA ILE A 37 8.17 8.08 14.09
C ILE A 37 7.54 9.10 13.11
N GLU A 38 6.29 9.54 13.34
CA GLU A 38 5.51 10.26 12.35
C GLU A 38 5.71 11.80 12.34
N ASN A 39 6.67 12.27 11.53
CA ASN A 39 6.64 13.59 10.88
C ASN A 39 5.86 13.52 9.55
N VAL A 40 4.80 12.71 9.47
CA VAL A 40 3.97 12.57 8.28
C VAL A 40 2.61 13.22 8.55
N PRO A 41 2.13 14.09 7.65
CA PRO A 41 0.98 14.94 7.89
C PRO A 41 -0.34 14.18 8.16
N PRO A 42 -1.10 14.50 9.23
CA PRO A 42 -2.43 13.95 9.55
C PRO A 42 -3.58 14.12 8.54
N GLU A 43 -3.35 14.65 7.33
CA GLU A 43 -4.35 14.56 6.26
C GLU A 43 -4.24 13.24 5.47
N LEU A 44 -3.14 12.48 5.66
CA LEU A 44 -2.97 11.10 5.17
C LEU A 44 -3.26 10.02 6.22
N SER A 45 -3.36 10.36 7.50
CA SER A 45 -3.65 9.39 8.58
C SER A 45 -5.07 8.83 8.51
N GLN A 46 -5.94 9.43 7.68
CA GLN A 46 -7.25 8.91 7.28
C GLN A 46 -7.21 8.04 6.00
N VAL A 47 -6.12 8.04 5.23
CA VAL A 47 -6.02 7.38 3.92
C VAL A 47 -5.45 5.97 4.06
N LEU A 48 -6.15 5.13 4.83
CA LEU A 48 -5.92 3.69 4.98
C LEU A 48 -4.86 3.35 6.04
N ASN A 49 -5.35 2.90 7.21
CA ASN A 49 -4.60 2.13 8.20
C ASN A 49 -3.54 1.29 7.48
N VAL A 50 -2.25 1.45 7.79
CA VAL A 50 -1.14 0.77 7.08
C VAL A 50 -1.40 -0.74 6.94
N GLY A 51 -2.07 -1.34 7.93
CA GLY A 51 -2.57 -2.71 7.86
C GLY A 51 -3.56 -2.99 6.72
N TYR A 52 -4.55 -2.12 6.47
CA TYR A 52 -5.47 -2.25 5.32
C TYR A 52 -4.73 -2.14 3.98
N LEU A 53 -3.73 -1.26 3.88
CA LEU A 53 -2.92 -1.12 2.67
C LEU A 53 -2.07 -2.37 2.41
N LEU A 54 -1.44 -2.92 3.46
CA LEU A 54 -0.72 -4.20 3.38
C LEU A 54 -1.65 -5.37 3.03
N ILE A 55 -2.87 -5.41 3.58
CA ILE A 55 -3.88 -6.43 3.26
C ILE A 55 -4.29 -6.31 1.79
N ALA A 56 -4.54 -5.09 1.30
CA ALA A 56 -4.95 -4.85 -0.09
C ALA A 56 -3.86 -5.25 -1.08
N ILE A 57 -2.62 -4.79 -0.86
CA ILE A 57 -1.47 -5.12 -1.71
C ILE A 57 -1.16 -6.62 -1.63
N GLY A 58 -1.11 -7.19 -0.43
CA GLY A 58 -0.88 -8.62 -0.21
C GLY A 58 -1.94 -9.48 -0.91
N GLY A 59 -3.22 -9.12 -0.79
CA GLY A 59 -4.32 -9.79 -1.49
C GLY A 59 -4.19 -9.75 -3.01
N LEU A 60 -3.84 -8.58 -3.57
CA LEU A 60 -3.61 -8.43 -5.00
C LEU A 60 -2.45 -9.33 -5.48
N LEU A 61 -1.34 -9.36 -4.75
CA LEU A 61 -0.19 -10.21 -5.06
C LEU A 61 -0.52 -11.71 -5.00
N VAL A 62 -1.34 -12.13 -4.03
CA VAL A 62 -1.83 -13.52 -3.93
C VAL A 62 -2.69 -13.88 -5.14
N ILE A 63 -3.62 -13.02 -5.55
CA ILE A 63 -4.48 -13.27 -6.72
C ILE A 63 -3.64 -13.34 -8.00
N ILE A 64 -2.74 -12.38 -8.22
CA ILE A 64 -1.88 -12.33 -9.40
C ILE A 64 -0.94 -13.55 -9.44
N GLY A 65 -0.33 -13.89 -8.30
CA GLY A 65 0.57 -15.05 -8.18
C GLY A 65 -0.16 -16.39 -8.40
N PHE A 66 -1.38 -16.54 -7.88
CA PHE A 66 -2.21 -17.72 -8.10
C PHE A 66 -2.61 -17.87 -9.57
N LEU A 67 -3.06 -16.79 -10.20
CA LEU A 67 -3.38 -16.77 -11.63
C LEU A 67 -2.15 -17.09 -12.49
N GLY A 68 -0.96 -16.59 -12.10
CA GLY A 68 0.31 -16.88 -12.76
C GLY A 68 0.73 -18.35 -12.65
N CYS A 69 0.56 -18.97 -11.47
CA CYS A 69 0.82 -20.40 -11.26
C CYS A 69 -0.19 -21.29 -11.99
N CYS A 70 -1.49 -20.99 -11.93
CA CYS A 70 -2.52 -21.73 -12.67
C CYS A 70 -2.33 -21.59 -14.19
N GLY A 71 -1.98 -20.40 -14.68
CA GLY A 71 -1.68 -20.15 -16.09
C GLY A 71 -0.46 -20.92 -16.60
N ALA A 72 0.56 -21.08 -15.75
CA ALA A 72 1.74 -21.88 -16.07
C ALA A 72 1.45 -23.40 -16.06
N ILE A 73 0.57 -23.88 -15.18
CA ILE A 73 0.20 -25.31 -15.08
C ILE A 73 -0.71 -25.75 -16.22
N ARG A 74 -1.59 -24.86 -16.74
CA ARG A 74 -2.63 -25.25 -17.71
C ARG A 74 -2.22 -25.25 -19.18
N GLU A 75 -0.96 -24.93 -19.51
CA GLU A 75 -0.41 -24.85 -20.89
C GLU A 75 -1.36 -24.23 -21.92
N SER A 76 -2.22 -23.30 -21.47
CA SER A 76 -3.33 -22.76 -22.23
C SER A 76 -3.04 -21.30 -22.55
N ARG A 77 -2.88 -21.01 -23.84
CA ARG A 77 -2.61 -19.67 -24.39
C ARG A 77 -3.62 -18.61 -23.90
N CYS A 78 -4.89 -18.99 -23.68
CA CYS A 78 -5.92 -18.10 -23.18
C CYS A 78 -5.66 -17.62 -21.74
N MET A 79 -5.13 -18.47 -20.86
CA MET A 79 -4.92 -18.10 -19.46
C MET A 79 -3.67 -17.21 -19.29
N LEU A 80 -2.66 -17.41 -20.13
CA LEU A 80 -1.48 -16.54 -20.22
C LEU A 80 -1.83 -15.16 -20.80
N LEU A 81 -2.70 -15.10 -21.81
CA LEU A 81 -3.21 -13.85 -22.37
C LEU A 81 -4.01 -13.04 -21.34
N LEU A 82 -4.83 -13.71 -20.53
CA LEU A 82 -5.63 -13.05 -19.49
C LEU A 82 -4.74 -12.49 -18.37
N PHE A 83 -3.69 -13.22 -17.99
CA PHE A 83 -2.65 -12.72 -17.09
C PHE A 83 -1.97 -11.46 -17.66
N PHE A 84 -1.57 -11.50 -18.94
CA PHE A 84 -0.95 -10.35 -19.59
C PHE A 84 -1.89 -9.13 -19.65
N MET A 85 -3.17 -9.34 -19.96
CA MET A 85 -4.17 -8.27 -19.97
C MET A 85 -4.39 -7.66 -18.58
N ILE A 86 -4.45 -8.46 -17.52
CA ILE A 86 -4.57 -7.95 -16.14
C ILE A 86 -3.33 -7.11 -15.78
N VAL A 87 -2.13 -7.61 -16.06
CA VAL A 87 -0.89 -6.88 -15.77
C VAL A 87 -0.83 -5.57 -16.56
N LEU A 88 -1.23 -5.59 -17.83
CA LEU A 88 -1.28 -4.40 -18.67
C LEU A 88 -2.30 -3.36 -18.16
N LEU A 89 -3.45 -3.81 -17.66
CA LEU A 89 -4.43 -2.93 -17.01
C LEU A 89 -3.89 -2.31 -15.71
N VAL A 90 -3.19 -3.10 -14.88
CA VAL A 90 -2.53 -2.59 -13.66
C VAL A 90 -1.48 -1.55 -14.03
N PHE A 91 -0.69 -1.79 -15.07
CA PHE A 91 0.31 -0.83 -15.54
C PHE A 91 -0.32 0.49 -16.01
N ILE A 92 -1.41 0.43 -16.78
CA ILE A 92 -2.14 1.65 -17.20
C ILE A 92 -2.68 2.40 -15.97
N ALA A 93 -3.22 1.68 -14.98
CA ALA A 93 -3.72 2.28 -13.75
C ALA A 93 -2.60 2.93 -12.92
N GLU A 94 -1.43 2.29 -12.81
CA GLU A 94 -0.25 2.87 -12.14
C GLU A 94 0.23 4.14 -12.83
N VAL A 95 0.33 4.13 -14.17
CA VAL A 95 0.74 5.32 -14.94
C VAL A 95 -0.28 6.44 -14.78
N ALA A 96 -1.59 6.15 -14.87
CA ALA A 96 -2.63 7.13 -14.65
C ALA A 96 -2.57 7.72 -13.23
N GLY A 97 -2.40 6.86 -12.21
CA GLY A 97 -2.20 7.28 -10.82
C GLY A 97 -0.99 8.18 -10.65
N ALA A 98 0.16 7.81 -11.25
CA ALA A 98 1.37 8.61 -11.22
C ALA A 98 1.17 9.99 -11.86
N VAL A 99 0.48 10.07 -13.00
CA VAL A 99 0.16 11.34 -13.67
C VAL A 99 -0.75 12.22 -12.80
N VAL A 100 -1.78 11.64 -12.18
CA VAL A 100 -2.65 12.39 -11.23
C VAL A 100 -1.82 12.91 -10.07
N ILE A 101 -1.02 12.06 -9.42
CA ILE A 101 -0.16 12.49 -8.31
C ILE A 101 0.78 13.62 -8.74
N LEU A 102 1.38 13.53 -9.93
CA LEU A 102 2.26 14.56 -10.48
C LEU A 102 1.53 15.88 -10.76
N ALA A 103 0.31 15.82 -11.29
CA ALA A 103 -0.50 17.00 -11.57
C ALA A 103 -0.94 17.73 -10.28
N PHE A 104 -1.18 16.99 -9.20
CA PHE A 104 -1.63 17.53 -7.92
C PHE A 104 -0.52 17.74 -6.88
N ARG A 105 0.77 17.50 -7.22
CA ARG A 105 1.93 17.79 -6.35
C ARG A 105 1.87 19.14 -5.65
N PRO A 106 1.66 20.28 -6.33
CA PRO A 106 1.71 21.59 -5.66
C PRO A 106 0.64 21.73 -4.58
N LEU A 107 -0.52 21.09 -4.77
CA LEU A 107 -1.60 21.09 -3.78
C LEU A 107 -1.29 20.14 -2.61
N ALA A 108 -0.68 18.99 -2.88
CA ALA A 108 -0.24 18.05 -1.86
C ALA A 108 0.85 18.64 -0.96
N ASP A 109 1.83 19.32 -1.55
CA ASP A 109 2.94 19.93 -0.79
C ASP A 109 2.45 21.05 0.14
N GLU A 110 1.48 21.87 -0.30
CA GLU A 110 0.88 22.93 0.51
C GLU A 110 0.08 22.37 1.69
N LEU A 111 -0.62 21.25 1.46
CA LEU A 111 -1.37 20.51 2.48
C LEU A 111 -0.42 19.97 3.56
N PHE A 112 0.64 19.29 3.12
CA PHE A 112 1.65 18.74 4.01
C PHE A 112 2.36 19.80 4.85
N ALA A 113 2.64 20.98 4.28
CA ALA A 113 3.23 22.10 5.00
C ALA A 113 2.28 22.66 6.08
N LYS A 114 1.01 22.89 5.77
CA LYS A 114 0.01 23.42 6.72
C LYS A 114 -0.18 22.47 7.89
N VAL A 115 -0.26 21.18 7.60
CA VAL A 115 -0.45 20.14 8.58
C VAL A 115 0.74 20.01 9.53
N ALA A 116 1.96 20.01 9.01
CA ALA A 116 3.16 19.99 9.84
C ALA A 116 3.16 21.17 10.82
N GLN A 117 2.83 22.38 10.32
CA GLN A 117 2.72 23.58 11.15
C GLN A 117 1.63 23.47 12.24
N GLN A 118 0.48 22.90 11.92
CA GLN A 118 -0.64 22.77 12.86
C GLN A 118 -0.26 21.85 14.02
N GLN A 119 0.42 20.75 13.73
CA GLN A 119 0.89 19.81 14.74
C GLN A 119 1.94 20.43 15.68
N PHE A 120 2.88 21.23 15.15
CA PHE A 120 3.82 21.99 15.98
C PHE A 120 3.10 22.95 16.92
N ARG A 121 2.05 23.62 16.44
CA ARG A 121 1.28 24.59 17.24
C ARG A 121 0.51 23.91 18.39
N GLU A 122 -0.08 22.75 18.15
CA GLU A 122 -0.75 21.96 19.19
C GLU A 122 0.24 21.41 20.24
N ASN A 123 1.38 20.89 19.79
CA ASN A 123 2.42 20.42 20.71
C ASN A 123 2.96 21.56 21.58
N GLN A 124 3.14 22.76 21.02
CA GLN A 124 3.51 23.95 21.80
C GLN A 124 2.47 24.27 22.87
N LYS A 125 1.16 24.31 22.54
CA LYS A 125 0.10 24.59 23.54
C LYS A 125 0.13 23.60 24.71
N ARG A 126 0.29 22.30 24.42
CA ARG A 126 0.40 21.25 25.46
C ARG A 126 1.60 21.43 26.39
N LEU A 127 2.67 22.11 25.93
CA LEU A 127 3.84 22.41 26.76
C LEU A 127 3.61 23.62 27.67
N TRP A 128 2.81 24.60 27.24
CA TRP A 128 2.49 25.79 28.05
C TRP A 128 1.41 25.55 29.11
N GLU A 129 0.60 24.50 28.96
CA GLU A 129 -0.42 24.09 29.94
C GLU A 129 0.12 23.18 31.07
N LYS A 130 1.40 22.80 31.02
CA LYS A 130 2.10 22.02 32.07
C LYS A 130 3.06 22.91 32.86
#